data_AF-A0A016VDU6-F1
#
_entry.id   AF-A0A016VDU6-F1
#
_cell.length_a   1.000
_cell.length_b   1.000
_cell.length_c   1.000
_cell.angle_alpha   90.00
_cell.angle_beta   90.00
_cell.angle_gamma   90.00
#
_symmetry.space_group_name_H-M   'P 1'
#
loop_
_entity.id
_entity.type
_entity.pdbx_description
1 polymer ?
#
loop_
_entity_poly.entity_id
_entity_poly.type
_entity_poly.pdbx_seq_one_letter_code
_entity_poly.pdbx_strand_id
1 'polypeptide(L)'
;MASALRKPLRCSQSLSLLLKRFSSGRAATNLDSGKNSSDALKRFIIDKIRATGPITVAEYMKTAVSAPSVGYYGRYSDSQKVFGREGDFITAPELTQLFGELLGVWCYHELANTGHRGPWQLVECGPGTGQLMNDLLSAMEKFQVR
;
A
#
# COMPACT_ATOMS: atom_id res chain seq x y z
N MET A 1 39.94 17.55 -4.52
CA MET A 1 40.20 17.60 -3.06
C MET A 1 38.92 18.12 -2.41
N ALA A 2 38.21 17.48 -1.48
CA ALA A 2 38.47 16.30 -0.68
C ALA A 2 37.16 15.51 -0.52
N SER A 3 37.32 14.18 -0.51
CA SER A 3 36.33 13.18 -0.13
C SER A 3 36.00 13.30 1.35
N ALA A 4 34.71 13.34 1.69
CA ALA A 4 34.22 13.25 3.07
C ALA A 4 33.12 12.18 3.17
N LEU A 5 33.59 10.93 3.19
CA LEU A 5 33.19 9.87 4.13
C LEU A 5 31.69 9.66 4.38
N ARG A 6 31.12 8.77 3.55
CA ARG A 6 29.98 7.91 3.93
C ARG A 6 30.38 7.08 5.16
N LYS A 7 29.67 7.22 6.28
CA LYS A 7 29.74 6.28 7.41
C LYS A 7 28.56 5.32 7.31
N PRO A 8 28.75 3.99 7.24
CA PRO A 8 27.65 3.05 7.39
C PRO A 8 27.27 2.95 8.88
N LEU A 9 25.97 3.07 9.16
CA LEU A 9 25.39 2.74 10.46
C LEU A 9 25.56 1.23 10.69
N ARG A 10 26.43 0.88 11.64
CA ARG A 10 26.71 -0.50 12.05
C ARG A 10 25.57 -0.96 12.97
N CYS A 11 24.58 -1.67 12.43
CA CYS A 11 23.57 -2.35 13.24
C CYS A 11 24.25 -3.56 13.92
N SER A 12 24.34 -3.53 15.24
CA SER A 12 24.99 -4.55 16.06
C SER A 12 24.24 -5.88 15.96
N GLN A 13 24.87 -6.90 15.37
CA GLN A 13 24.43 -8.28 15.45
C GLN A 13 24.69 -8.82 16.87
N SER A 14 23.77 -8.60 17.80
CA SER A 14 23.85 -9.25 19.12
C SER A 14 22.51 -9.46 19.82
N LEU A 15 21.43 -9.72 19.07
CA LEU A 15 20.12 -10.02 19.69
C LEU A 15 19.39 -11.21 19.05
N SER A 16 20.12 -12.19 18.52
CA SER A 16 19.52 -13.39 17.89
C SER A 16 19.70 -14.69 18.69
N LEU A 17 20.31 -14.66 19.87
CA LEU A 17 20.66 -15.86 20.64
C LEU A 17 19.90 -16.07 21.96
N LEU A 18 19.03 -15.12 22.38
CA LEU A 18 18.35 -15.21 23.69
C LEU A 18 16.82 -15.43 23.62
N LEU A 19 16.25 -15.71 22.45
CA LEU A 19 14.82 -16.04 22.31
C LEU A 19 14.54 -17.50 21.91
N LYS A 20 15.56 -18.34 21.75
CA LYS A 20 15.42 -19.74 21.29
C LYS A 20 15.13 -20.77 22.40
N ARG A 21 14.78 -20.36 23.63
CA ARG A 21 14.78 -21.29 24.79
C ARG A 21 13.47 -21.43 25.57
N PHE A 22 12.32 -20.96 25.08
CA PHE A 22 11.04 -21.27 25.72
C PHE A 22 10.03 -21.92 24.79
N SER A 23 9.79 -23.21 25.09
CA SER A 23 8.62 -24.05 24.87
C SER A 23 8.05 -24.14 23.44
N SER A 24 8.23 -25.28 22.77
CA SER A 24 7.46 -26.52 22.97
C SER A 24 6.06 -26.44 22.36
N GLY A 25 5.88 -27.17 21.25
CA GLY A 25 4.61 -27.72 20.76
C GLY A 25 3.45 -26.75 20.58
N ARG A 26 3.41 -26.01 19.46
CA ARG A 26 2.13 -25.57 18.90
C ARG A 26 1.71 -26.55 17.82
N ALA A 27 0.70 -27.35 18.16
CA ALA A 27 -0.09 -28.11 17.21
C ALA A 27 -0.49 -27.21 16.05
N ALA A 28 -0.28 -27.70 14.83
CA ALA A 28 -0.70 -27.04 13.61
C ALA A 28 -2.23 -26.94 13.58
N THR A 29 -2.78 -25.84 14.10
CA THR A 29 -4.15 -25.45 13.79
C THR A 29 -4.14 -24.72 12.46
N ASN A 30 -4.23 -25.49 11.38
CA ASN A 30 -4.72 -24.99 10.10
C ASN A 30 -6.21 -24.66 10.30
N LEU A 31 -6.49 -23.45 10.78
CA LEU A 31 -7.85 -22.92 10.93
C LEU A 31 -7.96 -21.62 10.13
N ASP A 32 -8.37 -21.80 8.87
CA ASP A 32 -9.31 -20.96 8.13
C ASP A 32 -9.32 -19.45 8.51
N SER A 33 -8.18 -18.78 8.32
CA SER A 33 -8.01 -17.35 8.64
C SER A 33 -8.93 -16.45 7.81
N GLY A 34 -9.35 -16.91 6.63
CA GLY A 34 -10.24 -16.20 5.71
C GLY A 34 -11.71 -16.11 6.17
N LYS A 35 -12.26 -17.17 6.78
CA LYS A 35 -13.66 -17.16 7.27
C LYS A 35 -13.87 -16.23 8.45
N ASN A 36 -12.93 -16.24 9.41
CA ASN A 36 -13.07 -15.51 10.67
C ASN A 36 -13.19 -13.98 10.49
N SER A 37 -12.50 -13.40 9.51
CA SER A 37 -12.54 -11.95 9.26
C SER A 37 -13.81 -11.51 8.53
N SER A 38 -14.28 -12.29 7.55
CA SER A 38 -15.53 -12.01 6.84
C SER A 38 -16.73 -12.09 7.79
N ASP A 39 -16.70 -13.07 8.70
CA ASP A 39 -17.70 -13.22 9.76
C ASP A 39 -17.70 -12.05 10.75
N ALA A 40 -16.53 -11.48 11.07
CA ALA A 40 -16.43 -10.31 11.93
C ALA A 40 -17.04 -9.05 11.28
N LEU A 41 -16.71 -8.77 10.02
CA LEU A 41 -17.28 -7.64 9.27
C LEU A 41 -18.80 -7.77 9.13
N LYS A 42 -19.28 -8.97 8.80
CA LYS A 42 -20.72 -9.25 8.71
C LYS A 42 -21.45 -8.96 10.02
N ARG A 43 -20.91 -9.45 11.15
CA ARG A 43 -21.46 -9.19 12.49
C ARG A 43 -21.50 -7.69 12.79
N PHE A 44 -20.40 -6.98 12.54
CA PHE A 44 -20.32 -5.54 12.74
C PHE A 44 -21.42 -4.77 11.97
N ILE A 45 -21.63 -5.10 10.69
CA ILE A 45 -22.66 -4.45 9.87
C ILE A 45 -24.06 -4.78 10.39
N ILE A 46 -24.33 -6.04 10.76
CA ILE A 46 -25.61 -6.45 11.32
C ILE A 46 -25.91 -5.71 12.63
N ASP A 47 -24.93 -5.63 13.53
CA ASP A 47 -25.10 -4.99 14.83
C ASP A 47 -25.31 -3.47 14.67
N LYS A 48 -24.60 -2.84 13.73
CA LYS A 48 -24.83 -1.44 13.37
C LYS A 48 -26.25 -1.20 12.88
N ILE A 49 -26.75 -2.02 11.94
CA ILE A 49 -28.12 -1.90 11.43
C ILE A 49 -29.16 -2.10 12.54
N ARG A 50 -28.91 -3.03 13.47
CA ARG A 50 -29.78 -3.25 14.63
C ARG A 50 -29.81 -2.05 15.58
N ALA A 51 -28.67 -1.39 15.77
CA ALA A 51 -28.55 -0.27 16.71
C ALA A 51 -29.05 1.07 16.14
N THR A 52 -28.78 1.34 14.86
CA THR A 52 -29.07 2.66 14.25
C THR A 52 -30.21 2.64 13.24
N GLY A 53 -30.77 1.47 12.97
CA GLY A 53 -31.71 1.26 11.86
C GLY A 53 -31.01 1.04 10.52
N PRO A 54 -31.78 0.95 9.41
CA PRO A 54 -31.25 0.69 8.09
C PRO A 54 -30.13 1.66 7.69
N ILE A 55 -29.07 1.14 7.10
CA ILE A 55 -27.96 1.94 6.57
C ILE A 55 -28.11 2.14 5.05
N THR A 56 -27.55 3.22 4.53
CA THR A 56 -27.50 3.44 3.09
C THR A 56 -26.49 2.50 2.43
N VAL A 57 -26.64 2.29 1.12
CA VAL A 57 -25.65 1.54 0.33
C VAL A 57 -24.27 2.20 0.41
N ALA A 58 -24.21 3.53 0.45
CA ALA A 58 -22.94 4.26 0.59
C ALA A 58 -22.22 3.91 1.91
N GLU A 59 -22.94 3.86 3.02
CA GLU A 59 -22.38 3.51 4.32
C GLU A 59 -21.97 2.03 4.39
N TYR A 60 -22.76 1.15 3.77
CA TYR A 60 -22.40 -0.26 3.61
C TYR A 60 -21.09 -0.40 2.84
N MET A 61 -20.97 0.23 1.67
CA MET A 61 -19.78 0.16 0.82
C MET A 61 -18.55 0.73 1.51
N LYS A 62 -18.68 1.90 2.16
CA LYS A 62 -17.60 2.50 2.96
C LYS A 62 -17.09 1.54 4.03
N THR A 63 -18.01 0.89 4.75
CA THR A 63 -17.66 -0.07 5.80
C THR A 63 -17.00 -1.32 5.21
N ALA A 64 -17.60 -1.92 4.18
CA ALA A 64 -17.11 -3.14 3.58
C ALA A 64 -15.72 -2.97 2.93
N VAL A 65 -15.46 -1.80 2.36
CA VAL A 65 -14.22 -1.50 1.64
C VAL A 65 -13.11 -1.03 2.58
N SER A 66 -13.44 -0.12 3.52
CA SER A 66 -12.44 0.66 4.26
C SER A 66 -12.44 0.42 5.78
N ALA A 67 -13.26 -0.49 6.31
CA ALA A 67 -13.20 -0.82 7.74
C ALA A 67 -11.77 -1.25 8.14
N PRO A 68 -11.21 -0.70 9.23
CA PRO A 68 -9.90 -1.12 9.71
C PRO A 68 -9.89 -2.63 9.96
N SER A 69 -8.82 -3.31 9.54
CA SER A 69 -8.54 -4.73 9.82
C SER A 69 -9.45 -5.77 9.14
N VAL A 70 -10.70 -5.43 8.82
CA VAL A 70 -11.69 -6.38 8.27
C VAL A 70 -12.27 -5.96 6.93
N GLY A 71 -12.14 -4.68 6.57
CA GLY A 71 -12.54 -4.16 5.26
C GLY A 71 -11.64 -4.70 4.16
N TYR A 72 -12.14 -4.72 2.93
CA TYR A 72 -11.46 -5.29 1.78
C TYR A 72 -10.03 -4.73 1.60
N TYR A 73 -9.88 -3.41 1.49
CA TYR A 73 -8.55 -2.78 1.40
C TYR A 73 -7.88 -2.60 2.77
N GLY A 74 -8.64 -2.63 3.86
CA GLY A 74 -8.11 -2.57 5.23
C GLY A 74 -7.28 -3.79 5.64
N ARG A 75 -7.41 -4.91 4.90
CA ARG A 75 -6.61 -6.14 5.07
C ARG A 75 -5.34 -6.19 4.22
N TYR A 76 -5.08 -5.14 3.44
CA TYR A 76 -3.88 -5.11 2.61
C TYR A 76 -2.63 -5.28 3.48
N SER A 77 -1.84 -6.30 3.17
CA SER A 77 -0.58 -6.63 3.84
C SER A 77 0.35 -7.37 2.88
N ASP A 78 1.64 -7.47 3.20
CA ASP A 78 2.60 -8.22 2.38
C ASP A 78 2.20 -9.68 2.18
N SER A 79 1.48 -10.27 3.15
CA SER A 79 0.92 -11.62 3.07
C SER A 79 -0.42 -11.73 2.34
N GLN A 80 -1.11 -10.61 2.13
CA GLN A 80 -2.43 -10.56 1.48
C GLN A 80 -2.45 -9.43 0.44
N LYS A 81 -1.98 -9.79 -0.76
CA LYS A 81 -1.93 -8.88 -1.91
C LYS A 81 -3.33 -8.70 -2.49
N VAL A 82 -3.75 -7.46 -2.64
CA VAL A 82 -5.00 -7.11 -3.34
C VAL A 82 -4.73 -6.85 -4.83
N PHE A 83 -3.56 -6.30 -5.14
CA PHE A 83 -3.16 -5.91 -6.50
C PHE A 83 -2.14 -6.88 -7.10
N GLY A 84 -2.09 -6.92 -8.43
CA GLY A 84 -1.08 -7.64 -9.21
C GLY A 84 -1.49 -9.06 -9.59
N ARG A 85 -0.57 -9.85 -10.15
CA ARG A 85 -0.85 -11.21 -10.64
C ARG A 85 -1.40 -12.17 -9.59
N GLU A 86 -1.00 -11.99 -8.34
CA GLU A 86 -1.41 -12.81 -7.20
C GLU A 86 -2.56 -12.18 -6.41
N GLY A 87 -3.00 -10.98 -6.80
CA GLY A 87 -4.14 -10.29 -6.20
C GLY A 87 -5.46 -10.64 -6.89
N ASP A 88 -6.54 -10.03 -6.39
CA ASP A 88 -7.88 -10.25 -6.96
C ASP A 88 -8.05 -9.57 -8.33
N PHE A 89 -7.26 -8.51 -8.60
CA PHE A 89 -7.24 -7.82 -9.87
C PHE A 89 -5.87 -7.18 -10.16
N ILE A 90 -5.60 -6.97 -11.44
CA ILE A 90 -4.40 -6.28 -11.94
C ILE A 90 -4.76 -4.87 -12.39
N THR A 91 -3.86 -3.91 -12.19
CA THR A 91 -4.01 -2.50 -12.61
C THR A 91 -2.99 -2.15 -13.70
N ALA A 92 -3.19 -1.03 -14.41
CA ALA A 92 -2.30 -0.62 -15.50
C ALA A 92 -0.82 -0.41 -15.07
N PRO A 93 -0.51 0.21 -13.91
CA PRO A 93 0.87 0.32 -13.42
C PRO A 93 1.54 -1.04 -13.19
N GLU A 94 0.77 -2.07 -12.78
CA GLU A 94 1.29 -3.43 -12.56
C GLU A 94 1.52 -4.22 -13.85
N LEU A 95 0.88 -3.81 -14.96
CA LEU A 95 0.98 -4.52 -16.23
C LEU A 95 2.22 -4.11 -17.03
N THR A 96 2.49 -2.81 -17.12
CA THR A 96 3.61 -2.27 -17.89
C THR A 96 4.17 -0.99 -17.28
N GLN A 97 5.50 -0.90 -17.21
CA GLN A 97 6.22 0.32 -16.80
C GLN A 97 5.92 1.54 -17.69
N LEU A 98 5.64 1.30 -18.98
CA LEU A 98 5.32 2.36 -19.95
C LEU A 98 4.17 3.26 -19.50
N PHE A 99 3.20 2.72 -18.77
CA PHE A 99 2.07 3.49 -18.27
C PHE A 99 2.53 4.60 -17.30
N GLY A 100 3.39 4.28 -16.34
CA GLY A 100 3.91 5.24 -15.38
C GLY A 100 4.89 6.23 -16.01
N GLU A 101 5.74 5.77 -16.93
CA GLU A 101 6.69 6.66 -17.62
C GLU A 101 5.98 7.71 -18.47
N LEU A 102 4.93 7.33 -19.22
CA LEU A 102 4.15 8.25 -20.03
C LEU A 102 3.45 9.31 -19.18
N LEU A 103 2.90 8.92 -18.03
CA LEU A 103 2.33 9.87 -17.08
C LEU A 103 3.39 10.79 -16.48
N GLY A 104 4.61 10.31 -16.24
CA GLY A 104 5.73 11.14 -15.78
C GLY A 104 6.13 12.21 -16.79
N VAL A 105 6.24 11.84 -18.07
CA VAL A 105 6.50 12.79 -19.17
C VAL A 105 5.39 13.84 -19.23
N TRP A 106 4.13 13.39 -19.16
CA TRP A 106 2.97 14.28 -19.20
C TRP A 106 2.96 15.24 -18.00
N CYS A 107 3.14 14.76 -16.77
CA CYS A 107 3.19 15.60 -15.57
C CYS A 107 4.30 16.64 -15.63
N TYR A 108 5.49 16.26 -16.10
CA TYR A 108 6.61 17.19 -16.28
C TYR A 108 6.27 18.29 -17.30
N HIS A 109 5.72 17.89 -18.45
CA HIS A 109 5.33 18.82 -19.52
C HIS A 109 4.25 19.80 -19.05
N GLU A 110 3.19 19.31 -18.40
CA GLU A 110 2.11 20.15 -17.92
C GLU A 110 2.57 21.10 -16.82
N LEU A 111 3.42 20.64 -15.89
CA LEU A 111 4.02 21.52 -14.90
C LEU A 111 4.81 22.66 -15.57
N ALA A 112 5.60 22.36 -16.59
CA ALA A 112 6.34 23.38 -17.34
C ALA A 112 5.39 24.38 -18.04
N ASN A 113 4.29 23.89 -18.61
CA ASN A 113 3.27 24.71 -19.28
C ASN A 113 2.54 25.67 -18.34
N THR A 114 2.42 25.35 -17.06
CA THR A 114 1.85 26.29 -16.07
C THR A 114 2.72 27.53 -15.86
N GLY A 115 4.01 27.48 -16.24
CA GLY A 115 4.98 28.53 -15.94
C GLY A 115 5.39 28.60 -14.47
N HIS A 116 4.89 27.70 -13.61
CA HIS A 116 5.21 27.67 -12.19
C HIS A 116 6.69 27.37 -11.95
N ARG A 117 7.32 28.14 -11.06
CA ARG A 117 8.76 28.03 -10.71
C ARG A 117 8.99 27.80 -9.22
N GLY A 118 7.92 27.76 -8.44
CA GLY A 118 7.98 27.57 -6.99
C GLY A 118 7.93 26.09 -6.58
N PRO A 119 7.92 25.82 -5.27
CA PRO A 119 7.64 24.48 -4.76
C PRO A 119 6.26 24.02 -5.23
N TRP A 120 6.15 22.72 -5.53
CA TRP A 120 4.93 22.08 -5.98
C TRP A 120 4.84 20.68 -5.36
N GLN A 121 3.65 20.08 -5.42
CA GLN A 121 3.38 18.75 -4.86
C GLN A 121 2.79 17.85 -5.93
N LEU A 122 3.31 16.64 -6.03
CA LEU A 122 2.69 15.55 -6.77
C LEU A 122 1.91 14.69 -5.77
N VAL A 123 0.60 14.55 -5.97
CA VAL A 123 -0.28 13.83 -5.05
C VAL A 123 -0.96 12.68 -5.80
N GLU A 124 -0.78 11.46 -5.29
CA GLU A 124 -1.47 10.26 -5.79
C GLU A 124 -2.46 9.76 -4.73
N CYS A 125 -3.73 9.65 -5.11
CA CYS A 125 -4.79 9.17 -4.23
C CYS A 125 -4.94 7.66 -4.36
N GLY A 126 -4.57 6.92 -3.32
CA GLY A 126 -4.64 5.46 -3.31
C GLY A 126 -3.55 4.82 -4.16
N PRO A 127 -2.26 4.98 -3.79
CA PRO A 127 -1.12 4.58 -4.63
C PRO A 127 -0.97 3.06 -4.83
N GLY A 128 -1.81 2.24 -4.18
CA GLY A 128 -1.70 0.79 -4.20
C GLY A 128 -0.32 0.35 -3.72
N THR A 129 0.44 -0.32 -4.58
CA THR A 129 1.82 -0.77 -4.35
C THR A 129 2.84 0.37 -4.41
N GLY A 130 2.46 1.55 -4.91
CA GLY A 130 3.37 2.66 -5.19
C GLY A 130 4.11 2.54 -6.52
N GLN A 131 3.84 1.51 -7.32
CA GLN A 131 4.52 1.28 -8.60
C GLN A 131 4.35 2.46 -9.57
N LEU A 132 3.15 3.05 -9.63
CA LEU A 132 2.89 4.21 -10.48
C LEU A 132 3.79 5.40 -10.14
N MET A 133 3.81 5.82 -8.87
CA MET A 133 4.68 6.92 -8.42
C MET A 133 6.16 6.63 -8.69
N ASN A 134 6.61 5.39 -8.47
CA ASN A 134 8.01 5.01 -8.72
C ASN A 134 8.41 5.19 -10.19
N ASP A 135 7.60 4.69 -11.12
CA ASP A 135 7.86 4.81 -12.56
C ASP A 135 7.78 6.26 -13.03
N LEU A 136 6.79 7.00 -12.51
CA LEU A 136 6.57 8.42 -12.79
C LEU A 136 7.78 9.26 -12.36
N LEU A 137 8.23 9.13 -11.11
CA LEU A 137 9.39 9.87 -10.58
C LEU A 137 10.67 9.51 -11.33
N SER A 138 10.87 8.23 -11.64
CA SER A 138 12.02 7.75 -12.42
C SER A 138 12.05 8.35 -13.83
N ALA A 139 10.89 8.53 -14.46
CA ALA A 139 10.80 9.22 -15.75
C ALA A 139 11.07 10.72 -15.61
N MET A 140 10.50 11.38 -14.60
CA MET A 140 10.70 12.82 -14.36
C MET A 140 12.15 13.19 -14.06
N GLU A 141 12.89 12.34 -13.34
CA GLU A 141 14.31 12.57 -13.01
C GLU A 141 15.16 12.75 -14.28
N LYS A 142 14.80 12.09 -15.39
CA LYS A 142 15.51 12.21 -16.68
C LYS A 142 15.40 13.60 -17.30
N PHE A 143 14.40 14.39 -16.93
CA PHE A 143 14.16 15.74 -17.47
C PHE A 143 14.69 16.86 -16.57
N GLN A 144 15.21 16.54 -15.38
CA GLN A 144 15.91 17.52 -14.55
C GLN A 144 17.25 17.87 -15.21
N VAL A 145 17.21 18.84 -16.14
CA VAL A 145 18.39 19.46 -16.71
C VAL A 145 19.18 20.11 -15.56
N ARG A 146 20.42 19.65 -15.39
CA ARG A 146 21.40 20.21 -14.45
C ARG A 146 21.83 21.61 -14.86
#